data_AF-A0A1V5PMV9-F1
#
_entry.id   AF-A0A1V5PMV9-F1
#
_cell.length_a   1.000
_cell.length_b   1.000
_cell.length_c   1.000
_cell.angle_alpha   90.00
_cell.angle_beta   90.00
_cell.angle_gamma   90.00
#
_symmetry.space_group_name_H-M   'P 1'
#
loop_
_entity.id
_entity.type
_entity.pdbx_description
1 polymer ?
#
loop_
_entity_poly.entity_id
_entity_poly.type
_entity_poly.pdbx_seq_one_letter_code
_entity_poly.pdbx_strand_id
1 'polypeptide(L)'
;MRITGLVHKNRMLDPAAFPNDLILRLATEGSARALGFEKSGVLERGASADIILLNTRKSHWIPRHNPAANIVYSSHPGDIDYLICDGRLLLDRGKLITLDEERIHYEAEKRAFRMVGKPMSQVRTYRG
;
A
#
# COMPACT_ATOMS: atom_id res chain seq x y z
N MET A 1 4.20 5.51 0.16
CA MET A 1 5.31 5.69 -0.80
C MET A 1 5.21 7.01 -1.57
N ARG A 2 4.24 7.19 -2.49
CA ARG A 2 4.13 8.39 -3.34
C ARG A 2 4.22 9.73 -2.60
N ILE A 3 3.41 9.90 -1.55
CA ILE A 3 3.39 11.13 -0.73
C ILE A 3 4.77 11.40 -0.12
N THR A 4 5.42 10.38 0.43
CA THR A 4 6.78 10.49 0.98
C THR A 4 7.75 11.05 -0.04
N GLY A 5 7.77 10.50 -1.26
CA GLY A 5 8.65 10.98 -2.32
C GLY A 5 8.37 12.43 -2.72
N LEU A 6 7.10 12.80 -2.91
CA LEU A 6 6.74 14.16 -3.32
C LEU A 6 7.04 15.20 -2.23
N VAL A 7 6.72 14.88 -0.97
CA VAL A 7 6.96 15.79 0.17
C VAL A 7 8.46 16.04 0.36
N HIS A 8 9.31 15.01 0.29
CA HIS A 8 10.74 15.19 0.49
C HIS A 8 11.40 15.94 -0.67
N LYS A 9 11.03 15.65 -1.92
CA LYS A 9 11.50 16.40 -3.08
C LYS A 9 11.14 17.88 -2.99
N ASN A 10 9.91 18.19 -2.60
CA ASN A 10 9.47 19.57 -2.42
C ASN A 10 10.19 20.25 -1.24
N ARG A 11 10.33 19.54 -0.11
CA ARG A 11 11.01 20.06 1.10
C ARG A 11 12.49 20.38 0.85
N MET A 12 13.16 19.56 0.04
CA MET A 12 14.58 19.71 -0.31
C MET A 12 14.80 20.60 -1.54
N LEU A 13 13.74 20.98 -2.26
CA LEU A 13 13.80 21.67 -3.55
C LEU A 13 14.70 20.94 -4.57
N ASP A 14 14.72 19.62 -4.50
CA ASP A 14 15.55 18.76 -5.34
C ASP A 14 14.71 17.63 -5.94
N PRO A 15 14.48 17.60 -7.27
CA PRO A 15 13.73 16.53 -7.92
C PRO A 15 14.46 15.17 -7.88
N ALA A 16 15.78 15.17 -7.70
CA ALA A 16 16.62 13.97 -7.58
C ALA A 16 16.68 13.42 -6.15
N ALA A 17 16.14 14.14 -5.16
CA ALA A 17 16.04 13.64 -3.80
C ALA A 17 15.25 12.31 -3.76
N PHE A 18 15.77 11.34 -2.99
CA PHE A 18 15.25 9.98 -2.91
C PHE A 18 15.26 9.25 -4.28
N PRO A 19 16.45 9.02 -4.86
CA PRO A 19 16.59 8.43 -6.18
C PRO A 19 16.30 6.92 -6.20
N ASN A 20 16.22 6.38 -7.42
CA ASN A 20 16.14 4.95 -7.71
C ASN A 20 14.98 4.25 -7.00
N ASP A 21 15.28 3.16 -6.30
CA ASP A 21 14.38 2.31 -5.56
C ASP A 21 14.38 2.64 -4.05
N LEU A 22 15.01 3.74 -3.61
CA LEU A 22 15.16 4.05 -2.19
C LEU A 22 13.82 4.06 -1.44
N ILE A 23 12.78 4.68 -2.01
CA ILE A 23 11.44 4.71 -1.40
C ILE A 23 10.85 3.30 -1.28
N LEU A 24 11.09 2.44 -2.27
CA LEU A 24 10.63 1.05 -2.25
C LEU A 24 11.39 0.23 -1.19
N ARG A 25 12.70 0.41 -1.07
CA ARG A 25 13.53 -0.21 -0.03
C ARG A 25 13.10 0.25 1.37
N LEU A 26 12.82 1.54 1.55
CA LEU A 26 12.29 2.09 2.80
C LEU A 26 10.94 1.46 3.17
N ALA A 27 10.07 1.25 2.18
CA ALA A 27 8.76 0.62 2.38
C ALA A 27 8.82 -0.90 2.61
N THR A 28 9.98 -1.54 2.37
CA THR A 28 10.18 -2.98 2.50
C THR A 28 11.24 -3.26 3.58
N GLU A 29 12.48 -3.60 3.19
CA GLU A 29 13.56 -3.97 4.12
C GLU A 29 13.87 -2.88 5.17
N GLY A 30 13.70 -1.60 4.84
CA GLY A 30 13.96 -0.49 5.74
C GLY A 30 12.97 -0.45 6.90
N SER A 31 11.69 -0.68 6.61
CA SER A 31 10.63 -0.76 7.61
C SER A 31 10.75 -2.02 8.45
N ALA A 32 11.07 -3.17 7.83
CA ALA A 32 11.33 -4.42 8.54
C ALA A 32 12.47 -4.26 9.55
N ARG A 33 13.60 -3.68 9.11
CA ARG A 33 14.75 -3.38 9.98
C ARG A 33 14.40 -2.42 11.11
N ALA A 34 13.64 -1.37 10.82
CA ALA A 34 13.21 -0.40 11.83
C ALA A 34 12.32 -1.02 12.93
N LEU A 35 11.60 -2.11 12.60
CA LEU A 35 10.74 -2.85 13.53
C LEU A 35 11.44 -4.06 14.19
N GLY A 36 12.71 -4.32 13.87
CA GLY A 36 13.45 -5.47 14.41
C GLY A 36 13.15 -6.81 13.72
N PHE A 37 12.48 -6.79 12.56
CA PHE A 37 12.31 -7.99 11.73
C PHE A 37 13.53 -8.23 10.86
N GLU A 38 14.50 -8.96 11.41
CA GLU A 38 15.67 -9.39 10.66
C GLU A 38 15.25 -10.33 9.51
N LYS A 39 15.78 -10.08 8.30
CA LYS A 39 15.48 -10.87 7.09
C LYS A 39 14.03 -10.79 6.57
N SER A 40 13.25 -9.79 6.95
CA SER A 40 11.96 -9.47 6.32
C SER A 40 12.08 -8.29 5.34
N GLY A 41 11.11 -8.14 4.44
CA GLY A 41 11.10 -7.10 3.41
C GLY A 41 12.10 -7.32 2.26
N VAL A 42 12.65 -8.53 2.14
CA VAL A 42 13.58 -8.94 1.06
C VAL A 42 13.16 -10.26 0.44
N LEU A 43 13.49 -10.47 -0.84
CA LEU A 43 13.28 -11.74 -1.53
C LEU A 43 14.60 -12.54 -1.53
N GLU A 44 14.88 -13.20 -0.41
CA GLU A 44 16.10 -13.98 -0.20
C GLU A 44 15.82 -15.33 0.44
N ARG A 45 16.73 -16.29 0.27
CA ARG A 45 16.57 -17.63 0.83
C ARG A 45 16.62 -17.56 2.36
N GLY A 46 15.61 -18.14 3.02
CA GLY A 46 15.49 -18.11 4.48
C GLY A 46 14.87 -16.82 5.04
N ALA A 47 14.44 -15.89 4.18
CA ALA A 47 13.54 -14.80 4.54
C ALA A 47 12.08 -15.29 4.67
N SER A 48 11.25 -14.51 5.35
CA SER A 48 9.79 -14.72 5.37
C SER A 48 9.21 -14.68 3.96
N ALA A 49 8.24 -15.54 3.67
CA ALA A 49 7.53 -15.55 2.40
C ALA A 49 6.39 -14.50 2.38
N ASP A 50 6.76 -13.23 2.60
CA ASP A 50 5.89 -12.07 2.51
C ASP A 50 6.02 -11.43 1.12
N ILE A 51 5.05 -11.70 0.24
CA ILE A 51 5.15 -11.40 -1.20
C ILE A 51 3.84 -10.79 -1.70
N ILE A 52 3.95 -9.74 -2.53
CA ILE A 52 2.86 -9.23 -3.35
C ILE A 52 3.16 -9.42 -4.84
N LEU A 53 2.15 -9.76 -5.63
CA LEU A 53 2.24 -9.80 -7.09
C LEU A 53 1.36 -8.68 -7.65
N LEU A 54 1.97 -7.82 -8.47
CA LEU A 54 1.32 -6.65 -9.06
C LEU A 54 0.97 -6.88 -10.53
N ASN A 55 -0.26 -6.55 -10.91
CA ASN A 55 -0.72 -6.51 -12.29
C ASN A 55 -0.30 -5.21 -12.98
N THR A 56 0.82 -5.29 -13.70
CA THR A 56 1.41 -4.13 -14.39
C THR A 56 0.85 -3.90 -15.81
N ARG A 57 -0.29 -4.50 -16.17
CA ARG A 57 -0.86 -4.43 -17.53
C ARG A 57 -1.94 -3.35 -17.69
N LYS A 58 -2.31 -2.67 -16.61
CA LYS A 58 -3.34 -1.61 -16.62
C LYS A 58 -2.79 -0.30 -17.17
N SER A 59 -3.67 0.57 -17.65
CA SER A 59 -3.30 1.78 -18.41
C SER A 59 -2.32 2.71 -17.69
N HIS A 60 -2.46 2.89 -16.37
CA HIS A 60 -1.58 3.75 -15.58
C HIS A 60 -0.15 3.22 -15.40
N TRP A 61 0.10 1.95 -15.76
CA TRP A 61 1.45 1.38 -15.79
C TRP A 61 2.20 1.67 -17.10
N ILE A 62 1.51 2.13 -18.13
CA ILE A 62 2.07 2.27 -19.48
C ILE A 62 2.47 3.75 -19.70
N PRO A 63 3.72 4.04 -20.08
CA PRO A 63 4.84 3.11 -20.34
C PRO A 63 5.57 2.60 -19.07
N ARG A 64 6.16 1.40 -19.18
CA ARG A 64 6.91 0.72 -18.11
C ARG A 64 8.42 0.98 -18.18
N HIS A 65 8.84 2.25 -18.10
CA HIS A 65 10.26 2.61 -18.23
C HIS A 65 11.11 2.14 -17.05
N ASN A 66 10.63 2.32 -15.83
CA ASN A 66 11.33 1.92 -14.61
C ASN A 66 10.32 1.28 -13.64
N PRO A 67 10.36 -0.04 -13.43
CA PRO A 67 9.41 -0.72 -12.55
C PRO A 67 9.38 -0.18 -11.12
N ALA A 68 10.54 0.16 -10.52
CA ALA A 68 10.58 0.70 -9.16
C ALA A 68 9.92 2.08 -9.08
N ALA A 69 10.18 2.96 -10.05
CA ALA A 69 9.52 4.25 -10.13
C ALA A 69 8.01 4.10 -10.35
N ASN A 70 7.59 3.19 -11.23
CA ASN A 70 6.17 2.91 -11.48
C ASN A 70 5.47 2.36 -10.23
N ILE A 71 6.12 1.50 -9.44
CA ILE A 71 5.60 1.05 -8.14
C ILE A 71 5.39 2.25 -7.21
N VAL A 72 6.37 3.16 -7.10
CA VAL A 72 6.29 4.28 -6.16
C VAL A 72 5.25 5.33 -6.57
N TYR A 73 5.17 5.65 -7.87
CA TYR A 73 4.46 6.83 -8.36
C TYR A 73 3.18 6.54 -9.15
N SER A 74 3.08 5.37 -9.78
CA SER A 74 1.95 5.03 -10.67
C SER A 74 1.04 3.95 -10.09
N SER A 75 1.56 3.02 -9.29
CA SER A 75 0.75 1.91 -8.76
C SER A 75 -0.33 2.36 -7.78
N HIS A 76 -1.38 1.55 -7.65
CA HIS A 76 -2.39 1.67 -6.59
C HIS A 76 -2.72 0.30 -5.99
N PRO A 77 -3.31 0.25 -4.77
CA PRO A 77 -3.64 -1.01 -4.08
C PRO A 77 -4.40 -2.05 -4.92
N GLY A 78 -5.30 -1.63 -5.82
CA GLY A 78 -6.07 -2.56 -6.65
C GLY A 78 -5.25 -3.20 -7.77
N ASP A 79 -3.97 -2.88 -7.92
CA ASP A 79 -3.04 -3.59 -8.80
C ASP A 79 -2.51 -4.88 -8.18
N ILE A 80 -2.75 -5.15 -6.90
CA ILE A 80 -2.28 -6.37 -6.26
C ILE A 80 -3.23 -7.51 -6.64
N ASP A 81 -2.72 -8.49 -7.39
CA ASP A 81 -3.47 -9.70 -7.74
C ASP A 81 -3.32 -10.77 -6.65
N TYR A 82 -2.12 -10.93 -6.10
CA TYR A 82 -1.86 -11.93 -5.06
C TYR A 82 -1.09 -11.32 -3.89
N LEU A 83 -1.44 -11.74 -2.68
CA LEU A 83 -0.78 -11.39 -1.42
C LEU A 83 -0.51 -12.68 -0.65
N ILE A 84 0.75 -12.92 -0.32
CA ILE A 84 1.22 -14.04 0.48
C ILE A 84 1.89 -13.44 1.72
N CYS A 85 1.55 -13.96 2.90
CA CYS A 85 2.19 -13.58 4.15
C CYS A 85 2.60 -14.86 4.88
N ASP A 86 3.88 -14.97 5.24
CA ASP A 86 4.47 -16.18 5.82
C ASP A 86 4.10 -17.46 5.05
N GLY A 87 4.14 -17.38 3.71
CA GLY A 87 3.82 -18.50 2.82
C GLY A 87 2.32 -18.81 2.68
N ARG A 88 1.44 -18.12 3.41
CA ARG A 88 -0.01 -18.27 3.31
C ARG A 88 -0.60 -17.27 2.33
N LEU A 89 -1.36 -17.77 1.34
CA LEU A 89 -2.11 -16.93 0.42
C LEU A 89 -3.27 -16.24 1.16
N LEU A 90 -3.33 -14.91 1.07
CA LEU A 90 -4.36 -14.06 1.71
C LEU A 90 -5.25 -13.34 0.68
N LEU A 91 -4.73 -13.06 -0.51
CA LEU A 91 -5.45 -12.45 -1.63
C LEU A 91 -5.22 -13.30 -2.89
N ASP A 92 -6.28 -13.64 -3.60
CA ASP A 92 -6.25 -14.37 -4.88
C ASP A 92 -7.01 -13.57 -5.95
N ARG A 93 -6.30 -13.20 -7.03
CA ARG A 93 -6.82 -12.37 -8.14
C ARG A 93 -7.60 -11.14 -7.67
N GLY A 94 -7.03 -10.40 -6.71
CA GLY A 94 -7.60 -9.17 -6.17
C GLY A 94 -8.77 -9.37 -5.19
N LYS A 95 -9.05 -10.60 -4.74
CA LYS A 95 -10.08 -10.91 -3.75
C LYS A 95 -9.48 -11.47 -2.47
N LEU A 96 -9.91 -10.96 -1.32
CA LEU A 96 -9.48 -11.50 -0.02
C LEU A 96 -10.10 -12.88 0.18
N ILE A 97 -9.28 -13.85 0.60
CA ILE A 97 -9.74 -15.24 0.84
C ILE A 97 -9.75 -15.62 2.32
N THR A 98 -9.26 -14.74 3.19
CA THR A 98 -9.16 -14.98 4.64
C THR A 98 -10.03 -14.05 5.49
N LEU A 99 -10.74 -13.10 4.87
CA LEU A 99 -11.51 -12.07 5.54
C LEU A 99 -12.90 -11.95 4.90
N ASP A 100 -13.90 -11.69 5.73
CA ASP A 100 -15.27 -11.37 5.30
C ASP A 100 -15.40 -9.83 5.22
N GLU A 101 -15.28 -9.31 4.00
CA GLU A 101 -15.31 -7.86 3.76
C GLU A 101 -16.65 -7.24 4.16
N GLU A 102 -17.78 -7.90 3.89
CA GLU A 102 -19.11 -7.39 4.23
C GLU A 102 -19.28 -7.27 5.74
N ARG A 103 -18.88 -8.31 6.49
CA ARG A 103 -18.91 -8.28 7.95
C ARG A 103 -17.97 -7.23 8.53
N ILE A 104 -16.79 -7.06 7.95
CA ILE A 104 -15.83 -6.03 8.37
C ILE A 104 -16.44 -4.63 8.19
N HIS A 105 -17.04 -4.34 7.03
CA HIS A 105 -17.71 -3.07 6.77
C HIS A 105 -18.87 -2.83 7.74
N TYR A 106 -19.73 -3.83 7.96
CA TYR A 106 -20.84 -3.75 8.92
C TYR A 106 -20.35 -3.41 10.34
N GLU A 107 -19.35 -4.13 10.84
CA GLU A 107 -18.79 -3.89 12.17
C GLU A 107 -18.09 -2.53 12.28
N ALA A 108 -17.39 -2.11 11.23
CA ALA A 108 -16.74 -0.80 11.18
C ALA A 108 -17.75 0.35 11.26
N GLU A 109 -18.81 0.31 10.44
CA GLU A 109 -19.87 1.32 10.46
C GLU A 109 -20.58 1.36 11.81
N LYS A 110 -21.03 0.21 12.31
CA LYS A 110 -21.70 0.10 13.61
C LYS A 110 -20.87 0.69 14.75
N ARG A 111 -19.56 0.41 14.78
CA ARG A 111 -18.65 0.93 15.81
C ARG A 111 -18.38 2.42 15.63
N ALA A 112 -18.26 2.91 14.40
CA ALA A 112 -18.12 4.33 14.11
C ALA A 112 -19.32 5.13 14.62
N PHE A 113 -20.55 4.68 14.34
CA PHE A 113 -21.76 5.29 14.87
C PHE A 113 -21.80 5.32 16.40
N ARG A 114 -21.39 4.22 17.04
CA ARG A 114 -21.30 4.15 18.50
C ARG A 114 -20.31 5.16 19.08
N MET A 115 -19.17 5.38 18.43
CA MET A 115 -18.14 6.33 18.90
C MET A 115 -18.59 7.79 18.83
N VAL A 116 -19.33 8.16 17.78
CA VAL A 116 -19.77 9.55 17.59
C VAL A 116 -21.06 9.85 18.38
N GLY A 117 -21.87 8.82 18.70
CA GLY A 117 -23.10 8.97 19.49
C GLY A 117 -24.17 9.87 18.84
N LYS A 118 -23.99 10.21 17.55
CA LYS A 118 -24.90 11.00 16.74
C LYS A 118 -25.06 10.34 15.36
N PRO A 119 -26.24 10.43 14.73
CA PRO A 119 -26.40 10.04 13.33
C PRO A 119 -25.39 10.79 12.45
N MET A 120 -24.93 10.17 11.36
CA MET A 120 -24.10 10.84 10.36
C MET A 120 -24.86 12.05 9.81
N SER A 121 -24.49 13.24 10.26
CA SER A 121 -25.01 14.51 9.74
C SER A 121 -24.02 15.09 8.75
N GLN A 122 -24.51 15.59 7.62
CA GLN A 122 -23.69 16.29 6.64
C GLN A 122 -23.05 17.52 7.31
N VAL A 123 -21.72 17.48 7.52
CA VAL A 123 -20.99 18.50 8.31
C VAL A 123 -20.98 19.85 7.60
N ARG A 124 -20.97 19.84 6.27
CA ARG A 124 -21.11 21.01 5.41
C ARG A 124 -21.87 20.62 4.14
N THR A 125 -22.91 21.37 3.82
CA THR A 125 -23.51 21.40 2.49
C THR A 125 -22.84 22.51 1.70
N TYR A 126 -22.16 22.15 0.63
CA TYR A 126 -21.68 23.12 -0.34
C TYR A 126 -22.89 23.55 -1.18
N ARG A 127 -23.25 24.83 -1.11
CA ARG A 127 -24.15 25.43 -2.09
C ARG A 127 -23.29 25.81 -3.30
N GLY A 128 -23.67 25.30 -4.46
CA GLY A 128 -23.14 25.76 -5.75
C GLY A 128 -23.65 27.16 -6.08
#